data_AF-A0A1G7R7J5-F1
#
_entry.id   AF-A0A1G7R7J5-F1
#
_cell.length_a   1.000
_cell.length_b   1.000
_cell.length_c   1.000
_cell.angle_alpha   90.00
_cell.angle_beta   90.00
_cell.angle_gamma   90.00
#
_symmetry.space_group_name_H-M   'P 1'
#
loop_
_entity.id
_entity.type
_entity.pdbx_description
1 polymer ?
#
loop_
_entity_poly.entity_id
_entity_poly.type
_entity_poly.pdbx_seq_one_letter_code
_entity_poly.pdbx_strand_id
1 'polypeptide(L)'
;MPELPPYAAVVLAGGRAARLGGRAKPQLDVGGASLLDRVLAAVADADQRVVVGPPQPVPPGVVVVREDPPGGGPVRGMRAGLAAVDADVVALLAADLPFLTPAVVAALRERLTGDGVVVVDATGRDQHLLGVWRTATLRGALAGVDGPVPVRSVLAGLAVRRYRPDVVPGTPPPWTDCDTPADLERARAAAGVRRRPPG
;
A
#
# COMPACT_ATOMS: atom_id res chain seq x y z
N MET A 1 -19.78 -1.72 17.38
CA MET A 1 -19.24 -0.70 16.46
C MET A 1 -19.98 -0.86 15.15
N PRO A 2 -20.32 0.22 14.42
CA PRO A 2 -20.92 0.05 13.10
C PRO A 2 -19.97 -0.77 12.22
N GLU A 3 -20.53 -1.71 11.46
CA GLU A 3 -19.78 -2.49 10.49
C GLU A 3 -19.23 -1.51 9.43
N LEU A 4 -17.92 -1.57 9.19
CA LEU A 4 -17.29 -0.72 8.19
C LEU A 4 -17.75 -1.17 6.80
N PRO A 5 -17.99 -0.25 5.85
CA PRO A 5 -18.41 -0.61 4.51
C PRO A 5 -17.36 -1.54 3.86
N PRO A 6 -17.78 -2.50 3.04
CA PRO A 6 -16.85 -3.36 2.30
C PRO A 6 -15.89 -2.55 1.44
N TYR A 7 -14.70 -3.11 1.18
CA TYR A 7 -13.63 -2.39 0.51
C TYR A 7 -12.77 -3.33 -0.35
N ALA A 8 -12.10 -2.74 -1.34
CA ALA A 8 -11.06 -3.38 -2.11
C ALA A 8 -9.67 -2.88 -1.71
N ALA A 9 -8.63 -3.65 -2.02
CA ALA A 9 -7.25 -3.24 -1.87
C ALA A 9 -6.52 -3.26 -3.22
N VAL A 10 -5.83 -2.16 -3.52
CA VAL A 10 -4.92 -2.02 -4.65
C VAL A 10 -3.50 -1.86 -4.10
N VAL A 11 -2.64 -2.83 -4.38
CA VAL A 11 -1.25 -2.86 -3.95
C VAL A 11 -0.35 -2.58 -5.16
N LEU A 12 0.35 -1.45 -5.16
CA LEU A 12 1.30 -1.08 -6.20
C LEU A 12 2.63 -1.78 -5.96
N ALA A 13 2.89 -2.79 -6.77
CA ALA A 13 4.10 -3.60 -6.78
C ALA A 13 5.00 -3.29 -8.00
N GLY A 14 4.69 -2.24 -8.76
CA GLY A 14 5.44 -1.75 -9.92
C GLY A 14 6.29 -0.51 -9.60
N GLY A 15 7.50 -0.43 -10.16
CA GLY A 15 8.39 0.71 -10.01
C GLY A 15 9.76 0.52 -10.68
N ARG A 16 10.46 1.63 -10.96
CA ARG A 16 11.80 1.64 -11.60
C ARG A 16 12.91 1.06 -10.73
N ALA A 17 12.70 0.88 -9.42
CA ALA A 17 13.57 0.12 -8.53
C ALA A 17 13.41 -1.40 -8.78
N ALA A 18 13.54 -1.77 -10.05
CA ALA A 18 13.46 -3.12 -10.56
C ALA A 18 14.69 -3.87 -10.07
N ARG A 19 14.49 -4.59 -8.97
CA ARG A 19 15.38 -5.58 -8.37
C ARG A 19 16.41 -5.02 -7.41
N LEU A 20 16.32 -5.46 -6.14
CA LEU A 20 17.37 -5.33 -5.15
C LEU A 20 18.01 -6.72 -5.01
N GLY A 21 19.33 -6.82 -5.21
CA GLY A 21 20.04 -8.10 -5.14
C GLY A 21 19.58 -9.14 -6.16
N GLY A 22 19.13 -8.71 -7.36
CA GLY A 22 18.71 -9.59 -8.45
C GLY A 22 17.28 -10.15 -8.35
N ARG A 23 16.58 -9.97 -7.23
CA ARG A 23 15.17 -10.39 -7.04
C ARG A 23 14.22 -9.21 -7.13
N ALA A 24 13.02 -9.43 -7.64
CA ALA A 24 11.96 -8.42 -7.62
C ALA A 24 11.71 -7.95 -6.17
N LYS A 25 11.75 -6.64 -5.94
CA LYS A 25 11.64 -6.03 -4.61
C LYS A 25 10.43 -6.53 -3.80
N PRO A 26 9.20 -6.60 -4.35
CA PRO A 26 8.05 -7.10 -3.61
C PRO A 26 8.19 -8.54 -3.10
N GLN A 27 9.05 -9.33 -3.76
CA GLN A 27 9.30 -10.74 -3.46
C GLN A 27 10.47 -10.95 -2.49
N LEU A 28 11.02 -9.88 -1.90
CA LEU A 28 12.10 -9.98 -0.92
C LEU A 28 11.55 -10.40 0.44
N ASP A 29 12.21 -11.38 1.05
CA ASP A 29 11.81 -11.91 2.34
C ASP A 29 12.18 -10.98 3.50
N VAL A 30 11.20 -10.77 4.38
CA VAL A 30 11.34 -10.16 5.71
C VAL A 30 10.69 -11.12 6.71
N GLY A 31 11.45 -11.68 7.65
CA GLY A 31 10.92 -12.54 8.73
C GLY A 31 10.14 -13.79 8.26
N GLY A 32 10.46 -14.34 7.09
CA GLY A 32 9.85 -15.56 6.53
C GLY A 32 8.62 -15.35 5.65
N ALA A 33 8.31 -14.10 5.27
CA ALA A 33 7.28 -13.76 4.28
C ALA A 33 7.81 -12.66 3.36
N SER A 34 7.36 -12.64 2.10
CA SER A 34 7.71 -11.57 1.17
C SER A 34 7.13 -10.22 1.62
N LEU A 35 7.71 -9.11 1.16
CA LEU A 35 7.14 -7.77 1.38
C LEU A 35 5.68 -7.70 0.90
N LEU A 36 5.41 -8.27 -0.28
CA LEU A 36 4.07 -8.31 -0.86
C LEU A 36 3.10 -9.13 -0.02
N ASP A 37 3.49 -10.31 0.44
CA ASP A 37 2.64 -11.17 1.28
C ASP A 37 2.28 -10.48 2.60
N ARG A 38 3.20 -9.71 3.18
CA ARG A 38 2.94 -8.93 4.40
C ARG A 38 1.86 -7.87 4.17
N VAL A 39 1.96 -7.13 3.06
CA VAL A 39 0.96 -6.12 2.71
C VAL A 39 -0.39 -6.78 2.41
N LEU A 40 -0.41 -7.88 1.66
CA LEU A 40 -1.63 -8.62 1.33
C LEU A 40 -2.28 -9.27 2.56
N ALA A 41 -1.49 -9.71 3.54
CA ALA A 41 -2.00 -10.19 4.82
C ALA A 41 -2.64 -9.07 5.65
N ALA A 42 -2.15 -7.83 5.53
CA ALA A 42 -2.74 -6.67 6.21
C ALA A 42 -4.12 -6.26 5.64
N VAL A 43 -4.46 -6.71 4.43
CA VAL A 43 -5.75 -6.48 3.76
C VAL A 43 -6.47 -7.78 3.42
N ALA A 44 -6.25 -8.84 4.21
CA ALA A 44 -6.85 -10.14 3.98
C ALA A 44 -8.39 -10.14 4.07
N ASP A 45 -8.96 -9.13 4.74
CA ASP A 45 -10.41 -8.90 4.88
C ASP A 45 -11.01 -8.07 3.72
N ALA A 46 -10.21 -7.66 2.73
CA ALA A 46 -10.72 -6.97 1.54
C ALA A 46 -11.44 -7.94 0.60
N ASP A 47 -12.60 -7.54 0.10
CA ASP A 47 -13.43 -8.34 -0.83
C ASP A 47 -12.70 -8.61 -2.16
N GLN A 48 -11.93 -7.62 -2.61
CA GLN A 48 -11.10 -7.69 -3.79
C GLN A 48 -9.68 -7.25 -3.44
N ARG A 49 -8.69 -8.04 -3.85
CA ARG A 49 -7.27 -7.73 -3.69
C ARG A 49 -6.61 -7.72 -5.06
N VAL A 50 -6.10 -6.57 -5.46
CA VAL A 50 -5.47 -6.34 -6.76
C VAL A 50 -4.02 -5.93 -6.54
N VAL A 51 -3.10 -6.62 -7.20
CA VAL A 51 -1.68 -6.25 -7.26
C VAL A 51 -1.38 -5.67 -8.63
N VAL A 52 -0.75 -4.50 -8.67
CA VAL A 52 -0.35 -3.84 -9.91
C VAL A 52 1.14 -3.98 -10.12
N GLY A 53 1.55 -4.65 -11.19
CA GLY A 53 2.95 -4.86 -11.53
C GLY A 53 3.18 -5.97 -12.56
N PRO A 54 4.43 -6.37 -12.81
CA PRO A 54 4.71 -7.53 -13.66
C PRO A 54 4.13 -8.82 -13.03
N PRO A 55 3.86 -9.86 -13.84
CA PRO A 55 3.45 -11.17 -13.33
C PRO A 55 4.42 -11.68 -12.25
N GLN A 56 3.89 -12.08 -11.11
CA GLN A 56 4.66 -12.51 -9.93
C GLN A 56 3.81 -13.41 -9.03
N PRO A 57 4.43 -14.19 -8.12
CA PRO A 57 3.70 -14.98 -7.14
C PRO A 57 2.81 -14.09 -6.25
N VAL A 58 1.56 -14.52 -6.07
CA VAL A 58 0.58 -13.93 -5.15
C VAL A 58 -0.29 -15.04 -4.53
N PRO A 59 -0.90 -14.81 -3.34
CA PRO A 59 -1.87 -15.74 -2.76
C PRO A 59 -3.10 -15.98 -3.65
N PRO A 60 -3.84 -17.10 -3.44
CA PRO A 60 -5.10 -17.36 -4.13
C PRO A 60 -6.13 -16.23 -3.95
N GLY A 61 -6.90 -15.97 -5.01
CA GLY A 61 -7.93 -14.93 -5.03
C GLY A 61 -7.40 -13.51 -5.19
N VAL A 62 -6.09 -13.32 -5.37
CA VAL A 62 -5.49 -12.01 -5.68
C VAL A 62 -5.36 -11.86 -7.19
N VAL A 63 -5.88 -10.76 -7.73
CA VAL A 63 -5.79 -10.43 -9.16
C VAL A 63 -4.51 -9.66 -9.42
N VAL A 64 -3.73 -10.05 -10.43
CA VAL A 64 -2.54 -9.30 -10.86
C VAL A 64 -2.86 -8.58 -12.16
N VAL A 65 -2.73 -7.25 -12.14
CA VAL A 65 -2.87 -6.39 -13.32
C VAL A 65 -1.58 -5.62 -13.56
N ARG A 66 -1.45 -5.00 -14.73
CA ARG A 66 -0.28 -4.21 -15.09
C ARG A 66 -0.70 -2.95 -15.79
N GLU A 67 0.00 -1.86 -15.50
CA GLU A 67 -0.20 -0.62 -16.23
C GLU A 67 0.27 -0.70 -17.70
N ASP A 68 -0.38 0.07 -18.56
CA ASP A 68 -0.06 0.20 -19.98
C ASP A 68 0.24 1.67 -20.35
N PRO A 69 1.41 1.99 -20.94
CA PRO A 69 2.56 1.10 -21.11
C PRO A 69 3.21 0.72 -19.76
N PRO A 70 3.84 -0.47 -19.67
CA PRO A 70 4.53 -0.87 -18.46
C PRO A 70 5.60 0.11 -17.98
N GLY A 71 5.71 0.28 -16.66
CA GLY A 71 6.70 1.16 -16.05
C GLY A 71 6.38 2.64 -16.17
N GLY A 72 5.15 2.99 -16.56
CA GLY A 72 4.72 4.38 -16.72
C GLY A 72 4.40 5.12 -15.42
N GLY A 73 4.79 4.56 -14.28
CA GLY A 73 4.79 5.23 -12.97
C GLY A 73 3.56 4.96 -12.10
N PRO A 74 3.57 5.46 -10.86
CA PRO A 74 2.57 5.11 -9.85
C PRO A 74 1.15 5.53 -10.25
N VAL A 75 0.97 6.67 -10.92
CA VAL A 75 -0.36 7.14 -11.39
C VAL A 75 -0.98 6.17 -12.39
N ARG A 76 -0.21 5.64 -13.33
CA ARG A 76 -0.72 4.62 -14.27
C ARG A 76 -0.99 3.30 -13.55
N GLY A 77 -0.15 2.95 -12.58
CA GLY A 77 -0.39 1.82 -11.68
C GLY A 77 -1.73 1.95 -10.94
N MET A 78 -1.99 3.11 -10.35
CA MET A 78 -3.27 3.43 -9.69
C MET A 78 -4.44 3.25 -10.66
N ARG A 79 -4.36 3.80 -11.88
CA ARG A 79 -5.41 3.63 -12.88
C ARG A 79 -5.68 2.18 -13.24
N ALA A 80 -4.63 1.38 -13.47
CA ALA A 80 -4.76 -0.03 -13.79
C ALA A 80 -5.39 -0.83 -12.64
N GLY A 81 -4.95 -0.60 -11.40
CA GLY A 81 -5.52 -1.25 -10.22
C GLY A 81 -6.97 -0.85 -9.97
N LEU A 82 -7.28 0.45 -10.08
CA LEU A 82 -8.64 0.95 -9.88
C LEU A 82 -9.61 0.53 -10.97
N ALA A 83 -9.15 0.15 -12.16
CA ALA A 83 -10.00 -0.42 -13.20
C ALA A 83 -10.44 -1.86 -12.90
N ALA A 84 -9.81 -2.53 -11.93
CA ALA A 84 -10.04 -3.93 -11.58
C ALA A 84 -10.76 -4.14 -10.24
N VAL A 85 -11.30 -3.06 -9.66
CA VAL A 85 -12.06 -3.11 -8.39
C VAL A 85 -13.46 -2.52 -8.60
N ASP A 86 -14.45 -3.00 -7.87
CA ASP A 86 -15.84 -2.53 -7.97
C ASP A 86 -16.34 -1.92 -6.65
N ALA A 87 -15.57 -2.05 -5.56
CA ALA A 87 -15.93 -1.51 -4.26
C ALA A 87 -15.92 0.03 -4.21
N ASP A 88 -16.82 0.62 -3.41
CA ASP A 88 -16.92 2.06 -3.19
C ASP A 88 -15.73 2.66 -2.42
N VAL A 89 -15.03 1.82 -1.65
CA VAL A 89 -13.87 2.17 -0.86
C VAL A 89 -12.68 1.33 -1.30
N VAL A 90 -11.53 1.97 -1.45
CA VAL A 90 -10.28 1.31 -1.85
C VAL A 90 -9.12 1.69 -0.94
N ALA A 91 -8.40 0.70 -0.43
CA ALA A 91 -7.09 0.89 0.17
C ALA A 91 -6.04 0.93 -0.95
N LEU A 92 -5.28 2.01 -1.05
CA LEU A 92 -4.18 2.17 -2.00
C LEU A 92 -2.85 2.08 -1.25
N LEU A 93 -2.08 1.03 -1.54
CA LEU A 93 -0.93 0.62 -0.75
C LEU A 93 0.32 0.41 -1.62
N ALA A 94 1.50 0.77 -1.11
CA ALA A 94 2.77 0.32 -1.67
C ALA A 94 3.07 -1.12 -1.23
N ALA A 95 3.71 -1.91 -2.10
CA ALA A 95 4.00 -3.31 -1.83
C ALA A 95 5.18 -3.56 -0.86
N ASP A 96 5.86 -2.51 -0.41
CA ASP A 96 7.11 -2.54 0.34
C ASP A 96 6.95 -2.02 1.78
N LEU A 97 5.76 -2.19 2.36
CA LEU A 97 5.40 -1.78 3.72
C LEU A 97 5.37 -3.00 4.68
N PRO A 98 6.53 -3.57 5.09
CA PRO A 98 6.61 -4.82 5.85
C PRO A 98 5.95 -4.81 7.24
N PHE A 99 5.63 -3.62 7.75
CA PHE A 99 5.06 -3.40 9.08
C PHE A 99 3.64 -2.83 9.04
N LEU A 100 3.02 -2.78 7.86
CA LEU A 100 1.59 -2.51 7.74
C LEU A 100 0.79 -3.61 8.46
N THR A 101 -0.26 -3.21 9.18
CA THR A 101 -1.14 -4.13 9.93
C THR A 101 -2.60 -3.92 9.56
N PRO A 102 -3.47 -4.93 9.74
CA PRO A 102 -4.91 -4.77 9.57
C PRO A 102 -5.50 -3.65 10.42
N ALA A 103 -4.97 -3.44 11.63
CA ALA A 103 -5.43 -2.38 12.53
C ALA A 103 -5.21 -0.97 11.94
N VAL A 104 -4.10 -0.75 11.24
CA VAL A 104 -3.84 0.53 10.55
C VAL A 104 -4.82 0.74 9.40
N VAL A 105 -5.12 -0.30 8.62
CA VAL A 105 -6.10 -0.24 7.52
C VAL A 105 -7.52 0.01 8.05
N ALA A 106 -7.92 -0.67 9.12
CA ALA A 106 -9.19 -0.45 9.80
C ALA A 106 -9.30 0.99 10.33
N ALA A 107 -8.26 1.50 10.99
CA ALA A 107 -8.23 2.86 11.50
C ALA A 107 -8.36 3.93 10.39
N LEU A 108 -7.77 3.68 9.21
CA LEU A 108 -7.95 4.53 8.03
C LEU A 108 -9.41 4.50 7.53
N ARG A 109 -10.02 3.31 7.44
CA ARG A 109 -11.42 3.13 7.03
C ARG A 109 -12.40 3.81 7.98
N GLU A 110 -12.21 3.68 9.29
CA GLU A 110 -13.03 4.36 10.32
C GLU A 110 -13.00 5.90 10.20
N ARG A 111 -11.89 6.44 9.69
CA ARG A 111 -11.66 7.89 9.57
C ARG A 111 -12.09 8.45 8.22
N LEU A 112 -12.62 7.62 7.32
CA LEU A 112 -13.02 8.02 5.97
C LEU A 112 -14.34 8.78 5.97
N THR A 113 -14.28 10.08 6.24
CA THR A 113 -15.44 10.98 6.18
C THR A 113 -15.46 11.86 4.93
N GLY A 114 -14.31 12.08 4.29
CA GLY A 114 -14.16 12.82 3.03
C GLY A 114 -13.78 11.93 1.86
N ASP A 115 -12.93 12.44 0.97
CA ASP A 115 -12.49 11.74 -0.23
C ASP A 115 -11.43 10.67 0.06
N GLY A 116 -10.61 10.89 1.08
CA GLY A 116 -9.57 9.95 1.46
C GLY A 116 -8.98 10.21 2.84
N VAL A 117 -8.23 9.22 3.31
CA VAL A 117 -7.41 9.27 4.52
C VAL A 117 -6.03 8.73 4.18
N VAL A 118 -4.98 9.44 4.55
CA VAL A 118 -3.60 8.99 4.36
C VAL A 118 -2.86 8.94 5.68
N VAL A 119 -1.90 8.01 5.77
CA VAL A 119 -0.93 8.02 6.86
C VAL A 119 0.01 9.22 6.73
N VAL A 120 0.36 9.82 7.86
CA VAL A 120 1.39 10.85 7.97
C VAL A 120 2.50 10.35 8.88
N ASP A 121 3.73 10.44 8.40
CA ASP A 121 4.89 9.93 9.13
C ASP A 121 5.36 10.85 10.27
N ALA A 122 6.44 10.44 10.95
CA ALA A 122 7.05 11.17 12.05
C ALA A 122 7.52 12.59 11.67
N THR A 123 7.83 12.84 10.40
CA THR A 123 8.30 14.13 9.89
C THR A 123 7.16 15.05 9.43
N GLY A 124 5.92 14.56 9.43
CA GLY A 124 4.78 15.31 8.93
C GLY A 124 4.61 15.21 7.42
N ARG A 125 5.20 14.20 6.77
CA ARG A 125 5.01 13.93 5.34
C ARG A 125 3.90 12.92 5.10
N ASP A 126 3.12 13.18 4.06
CA ASP A 126 2.00 12.33 3.65
C ASP A 126 2.50 11.09 2.89
N GLN A 127 2.00 9.95 3.31
CA GLN A 127 2.29 8.64 2.73
C GLN A 127 1.14 8.28 1.76
N HIS A 128 1.18 8.86 0.56
CA HIS A 128 0.08 8.77 -0.42
C HIS A 128 -0.25 7.35 -0.89
N LEU A 129 0.71 6.42 -0.80
CA LEU A 129 0.53 4.99 -1.07
C LEU A 129 0.38 4.19 0.23
N LEU A 130 -0.19 4.83 1.25
CA LEU A 130 -0.63 4.22 2.49
C LEU A 130 -1.89 4.94 2.95
N GLY A 131 -2.98 4.73 2.21
CA GLY A 131 -4.23 5.44 2.41
C GLY A 131 -5.46 4.67 1.95
N VAL A 132 -6.63 5.16 2.35
CA VAL A 132 -7.95 4.65 1.98
C VAL A 132 -8.74 5.78 1.33
N TRP A 133 -9.47 5.47 0.27
CA TRP A 133 -10.10 6.46 -0.60
C TRP A 133 -11.51 6.06 -0.99
N ARG A 134 -12.36 7.05 -1.27
CA ARG A 134 -13.57 6.86 -2.08
C ARG A 134 -13.13 6.54 -3.50
N THR A 135 -13.49 5.36 -3.99
CA THR A 135 -13.04 4.85 -5.30
C THR A 135 -13.44 5.79 -6.43
N ALA A 136 -14.69 6.27 -6.42
CA ALA A 136 -15.19 7.20 -7.44
C ALA A 136 -14.40 8.52 -7.47
N THR A 137 -14.13 9.12 -6.31
CA THR A 137 -13.36 10.36 -6.23
C THR A 137 -11.93 10.16 -6.70
N LEU A 138 -11.27 9.06 -6.30
CA LEU A 138 -9.90 8.78 -6.72
C LEU A 138 -9.81 8.53 -8.24
N ARG A 139 -10.79 7.83 -8.83
CA ARG A 139 -10.91 7.67 -10.29
C ARG A 139 -11.09 9.02 -10.99
N GLY A 140 -11.94 9.89 -10.45
CA GLY A 140 -12.17 11.24 -10.97
C GLY A 140 -10.90 12.09 -10.95
N ALA A 141 -10.13 12.06 -9.86
CA ALA A 141 -8.86 12.78 -9.76
C ALA A 141 -7.80 12.29 -10.77
N LEU A 142 -7.85 10.99 -11.12
CA LEU A 142 -6.98 10.40 -12.14
C LEU A 142 -7.47 10.65 -13.56
N ALA A 143 -8.73 11.06 -13.74
CA ALA A 143 -9.30 11.37 -15.05
C ALA A 143 -8.67 12.67 -15.58
N GLY A 144 -8.25 12.66 -16.85
CA GLY A 144 -7.58 13.81 -17.47
C GLY A 144 -6.11 14.01 -17.08
N VAL A 145 -5.52 13.11 -16.29
CA VAL A 145 -4.07 13.13 -16.02
C VAL A 145 -3.33 12.45 -17.16
N ASP A 146 -2.62 13.26 -17.96
CA ASP A 146 -1.74 12.81 -19.03
C ASP A 146 -0.26 12.89 -18.64
N GLY A 147 0.51 11.86 -19.00
CA GLY A 147 1.95 11.82 -18.76
C GLY A 147 2.37 11.49 -17.31
N PRO A 148 3.68 11.51 -17.03
CA PRO A 148 4.22 11.18 -15.72
C PRO A 148 4.05 12.37 -14.76
N VAL A 149 3.04 12.31 -13.89
CA VAL A 149 2.86 13.29 -12.81
C VAL A 149 3.13 12.68 -11.44
N PRO A 150 3.59 13.46 -10.45
CA PRO A 150 3.69 13.01 -9.08
C PRO A 150 2.30 12.66 -8.50
N VAL A 151 2.22 11.59 -7.71
CA VAL A 151 0.97 11.19 -7.01
C VAL A 151 0.39 12.36 -6.20
N ARG A 152 1.24 13.13 -5.50
CA ARG A 152 0.82 14.32 -4.74
C ARG A 152 0.03 15.34 -5.57
N SER A 153 0.34 15.49 -6.85
CA SER A 153 -0.30 16.47 -7.73
C SER A 153 -1.72 16.03 -8.11
N VAL A 154 -1.92 14.73 -8.31
CA VAL A 154 -3.24 14.14 -8.55
C VAL A 154 -4.16 14.32 -7.33
N LEU A 155 -3.59 14.14 -6.13
CA LEU A 155 -4.36 14.13 -4.89
C LEU A 155 -4.60 15.52 -4.30
N ALA A 156 -3.94 16.56 -4.81
CA ALA A 156 -3.95 17.91 -4.23
C ALA A 156 -5.35 18.56 -4.17
N GLY A 157 -6.26 18.18 -5.07
CA GLY A 157 -7.63 18.71 -5.12
C GLY A 157 -8.64 17.95 -4.25
N LEU A 158 -8.22 16.90 -3.56
CA LEU A 158 -9.12 16.04 -2.78
C LEU A 158 -9.20 16.45 -1.31
N ALA A 159 -10.35 16.26 -0.69
CA ALA A 159 -10.55 16.42 0.75
C ALA A 159 -9.92 15.24 1.50
N VAL A 160 -8.62 15.32 1.75
CA VAL A 160 -7.83 14.26 2.38
C VAL A 160 -7.64 14.50 3.88
N ARG A 161 -8.05 13.55 4.69
CA ARG A 161 -7.76 13.52 6.13
C ARG A 161 -6.37 12.92 6.39
N ARG A 162 -5.63 13.55 7.30
CA ARG A 162 -4.30 13.11 7.72
C ARG A 162 -4.41 12.30 9.01
N TYR A 163 -3.87 11.09 9.02
CA TYR A 163 -3.86 10.21 10.20
C TYR A 163 -2.42 9.82 10.54
N ARG A 164 -1.99 10.03 11.78
CA ARG A 164 -0.74 9.46 12.29
C ARG A 164 -1.08 8.26 13.17
N PRO A 165 -0.75 7.02 12.75
CA PRO A 165 -0.87 5.85 13.61
C PRO A 165 0.02 5.95 14.84
N ASP A 166 -0.46 5.42 15.96
CA ASP A 166 0.36 5.25 17.16
C ASP A 166 1.41 4.17 16.89
N VAL A 167 2.66 4.47 17.28
CA VAL A 167 3.80 3.57 17.08
C VAL A 167 4.32 3.16 18.44
N VAL A 168 4.31 1.86 18.72
CA VAL A 168 4.87 1.32 19.96
C VAL A 168 6.37 1.64 19.98
N PRO A 169 6.88 2.29 21.05
CA PRO A 169 8.31 2.59 21.17
C PRO A 169 9.18 1.35 20.93
N GLY A 170 10.25 1.51 20.15
CA GLY A 170 11.15 0.40 19.80
C GLY A 170 10.65 -0.52 18.68
N THR A 171 9.47 -0.26 18.11
CA THR A 171 8.97 -0.99 16.93
C THR A 171 9.05 -0.12 15.67
N PRO A 172 9.30 -0.73 14.50
CA PRO A 172 9.22 0.00 13.23
C PRO A 172 7.79 0.51 12.97
N PRO A 173 7.64 1.76 12.50
CA PRO A 173 6.34 2.31 12.16
C PRO A 173 5.73 1.67 10.89
N PRO A 174 4.40 1.79 10.68
CA PRO A 174 3.73 1.18 9.53
C PRO A 174 4.09 1.81 8.18
N TRP A 175 4.62 3.03 8.17
CA TRP A 175 5.10 3.73 6.97
C TRP A 175 6.57 3.45 6.64
N THR A 176 7.23 2.53 7.35
CA THR A 176 8.58 2.10 6.96
C THR A 176 8.50 1.35 5.63
N ASP A 177 9.13 1.92 4.61
CA ASP A 177 9.37 1.29 3.30
C ASP A 177 10.75 0.61 3.27
N CYS A 178 10.97 -0.22 2.24
CA CYS A 178 12.22 -0.96 2.06
C CYS A 178 12.86 -0.66 0.71
N ASP A 179 13.36 0.56 0.50
CA ASP A 179 13.90 1.02 -0.78
C ASP A 179 15.31 0.53 -1.10
N THR A 180 16.12 0.30 -0.08
CA THR A 180 17.54 -0.07 -0.21
C THR A 180 17.83 -1.41 0.46
N PRO A 181 18.97 -2.05 0.14
CA PRO A 181 19.40 -3.26 0.85
C PRO A 181 19.53 -3.04 2.37
N ALA A 182 20.00 -1.86 2.79
CA ALA A 182 20.11 -1.52 4.20
C ALA A 182 18.74 -1.42 4.88
N ASP A 183 17.71 -0.92 4.19
CA ASP A 183 16.34 -0.88 4.73
C ASP A 183 15.80 -2.29 4.93
N LEU A 184 16.05 -3.16 3.97
CA LEU A 184 15.66 -4.57 4.03
C LEU A 184 16.34 -5.31 5.19
N GLU A 185 17.63 -5.07 5.43
CA GLU A 185 18.37 -5.63 6.56
C GLU A 185 17.79 -5.17 7.90
N ARG A 186 17.51 -3.86 8.03
CA ARG A 186 16.85 -3.32 9.23
C ARG A 186 15.46 -3.92 9.42
N ALA A 187 14.70 -4.09 8.34
CA ALA A 187 13.38 -4.70 8.39
C ALA A 187 13.44 -6.18 8.84
N ARG A 188 14.42 -6.95 8.32
CA ARG A 188 14.67 -8.34 8.72
C ARG A 188 15.04 -8.46 10.19
N ALA A 189 15.95 -7.62 10.67
CA ALA A 189 16.33 -7.60 12.08
C ALA A 189 15.10 -7.35 12.98
N ALA A 190 14.30 -6.33 12.66
CA ALA A 190 13.12 -6.00 13.44
C ALA A 190 12.01 -7.07 13.36
N ALA A 191 11.86 -7.75 12.22
CA ALA A 191 10.92 -8.86 12.08
C ALA A 191 11.37 -10.13 12.82
N GLY A 192 12.68 -10.38 12.91
CA GLY A 192 13.26 -11.48 13.68
C GLY A 192 13.02 -11.34 15.18
N VAL A 193 13.04 -10.10 15.71
CA VAL A 193 12.74 -9.82 17.13
C VAL A 193 11.29 -10.18 17.48
N ARG A 194 10.33 -10.02 16.56
CA ARG A 194 8.91 -10.37 16.80
C ARG A 194 8.63 -11.87 16.89
N ARG A 195 9.57 -12.74 16.47
CA ARG A 195 9.38 -14.20 16.43
C ARG A 195 9.70 -14.93 17.74
N ARG A 196 10.20 -14.25 18.78
CA ARG A 196 10.48 -14.90 20.07
C ARG A 196 9.26 -14.76 20.99
N PRO A 197 8.49 -15.83 21.27
CA PRO A 197 7.51 -15.79 22.35
C PRO A 197 8.28 -15.64 23.69
N PRO A 198 7.69 -15.03 24.72
CA PRO A 198 8.18 -15.27 26.07
C PRO A 198 8.03 -16.77 26.36
N GLY A 199 9.13 -17.40 26.78
CA GLY A 199 9.10 -18.77 27.29
C GLY A 199 8.39 -18.86 28.62
#